data_AF-A0A059CCA6-F1
#
_entry.id   AF-A0A059CCA6-F1
#
_cell.length_a   1.000
_cell.length_b   1.000
_cell.length_c   1.000
_cell.angle_alpha   90.00
_cell.angle_beta   90.00
_cell.angle_gamma   90.00
#
_symmetry.space_group_name_H-M   'P 1'
#
loop_
_entity.id
_entity.type
_entity.pdbx_description
1 polymer ?
#
loop_
_entity_poly.entity_id
_entity_poly.type
_entity_poly.pdbx_seq_one_letter_code
_entity_poly.pdbx_strand_id
1 'polypeptide(L)'
;MDALRKQASKLRDQVAKQQQAVIKQFSGTGYESSDVMVIDEVEMQRHQQLEKLYRATRASKDFQKDIVKAAETFTALGYKHIETGTKLSEDCCKYGAENIHDNILAKAAAVYGDSLKHVEKEQEDYNKLLYSQILEPLRASYGYWGSQMLAAEISRRQARVRESPIPENVAQLHAAEAKMQELRANMAVLGKEAATALAAVGSQQQKVTFQRLVSMVEGERTYHLRVAAILGEVEAEMVSEKQRKESAPPVFLLENNSEKTAYFLAEAVHNFDAESEKELSLAVGDYVVVRKVSPSGWSEGECKGEAGWFPSAFVEKRLRLPTDGMVAEVY
;
A
#
# COMPACT_ATOMS: atom_id res chain seq x y z
N MET A 1 -5.83 27.60 50.74
CA MET A 1 -5.09 26.57 49.96
C MET A 1 -3.67 26.34 50.49
N ASP A 2 -2.88 27.39 50.77
CA ASP A 2 -1.49 27.21 51.24
C ASP A 2 -1.33 26.68 52.67
N ALA A 3 -2.28 26.95 53.56
CA ALA A 3 -2.30 26.38 54.91
C ALA A 3 -2.43 24.84 54.89
N LEU A 4 -3.27 24.30 53.99
CA LEU A 4 -3.47 22.86 53.80
C LEU A 4 -2.22 22.18 53.20
N ARG A 5 -1.51 22.84 52.28
CA ARG A 5 -0.20 22.34 51.77
C ARG A 5 0.89 22.31 52.84
N LYS A 6 0.94 23.33 53.71
CA LYS A 6 1.89 23.37 54.83
C LYS A 6 1.58 22.30 55.89
N GLN A 7 0.30 21.96 56.08
CA GLN A 7 -0.11 20.89 56.99
C GLN A 7 0.21 19.51 56.41
N ALA A 8 -0.01 19.30 55.11
CA ALA A 8 0.32 18.06 54.42
C ALA A 8 1.84 17.79 54.36
N SER A 9 2.67 18.83 54.18
CA SER A 9 4.13 18.68 54.21
C SER A 9 4.65 18.35 55.60
N LYS A 10 4.14 19.01 56.66
CA LYS A 10 4.50 18.66 58.04
C LYS A 10 4.13 17.22 58.41
N LEU A 11 2.96 16.76 57.98
CA LEU A 11 2.52 15.38 58.20
C LEU A 11 3.43 14.39 57.47
N ARG A 12 3.80 14.69 56.22
CA ARG A 12 4.75 13.88 55.44
C ARG A 12 6.11 13.76 56.11
N ASP A 13 6.63 14.85 56.66
CA ASP A 13 7.94 14.86 57.35
C ASP A 13 7.89 14.14 58.70
N GLN A 14 6.75 14.22 59.42
CA GLN A 14 6.54 13.43 60.64
C GLN A 14 6.46 11.94 60.36
N VAL A 15 5.74 11.54 59.30
CA VAL A 15 5.64 10.13 58.88
C VAL A 15 7.01 9.60 58.45
N ALA A 16 7.79 10.39 57.71
CA ALA A 16 9.15 10.01 57.30
C ALA A 16 10.07 9.79 58.52
N LYS A 17 10.02 10.68 59.52
CA LYS A 17 10.81 10.53 60.76
C LYS A 17 10.37 9.33 61.59
N GLN A 18 9.07 9.04 61.68
CA GLN A 18 8.58 7.85 62.36
C GLN A 18 9.01 6.57 61.65
N GLN A 19 8.91 6.51 60.31
CA GLN A 19 9.38 5.36 59.52
C GLN A 19 10.88 5.12 59.74
N GLN A 20 11.68 6.19 59.78
CA GLN A 20 13.13 6.08 59.98
C GLN A 20 13.50 5.67 61.41
N ALA A 21 12.72 6.07 62.42
CA ALA A 21 12.88 5.62 63.80
C ALA A 21 12.51 4.14 63.97
N VAL A 22 11.45 3.69 63.30
CA VAL A 22 11.00 2.29 63.28
C VAL A 22 12.06 1.40 62.61
N ILE A 23 12.59 1.81 61.45
CA ILE A 23 13.67 1.08 60.77
C ILE A 23 14.94 1.00 61.64
N LYS A 24 15.27 2.07 62.39
CA LYS A 24 16.39 2.05 63.35
C LYS A 24 16.17 1.11 64.54
N GLN A 25 14.93 0.98 65.02
CA GLN A 25 14.59 0.02 66.06
C GLN A 25 14.73 -1.43 65.58
N PHE A 26 14.35 -1.71 64.32
CA PHE A 26 14.48 -3.04 63.74
C PHE A 26 15.90 -3.41 63.28
N SER A 27 16.81 -2.44 63.14
CA SER A 27 18.22 -2.67 62.78
C SER A 27 19.17 -2.74 63.98
N GLY A 28 18.70 -2.38 65.19
CA GLY A 28 19.52 -2.37 66.41
C GLY A 28 19.48 -3.65 67.24
N THR A 29 18.53 -4.56 66.99
CA THR A 29 18.50 -5.88 67.64
C THR A 29 19.24 -6.87 66.76
N GLY A 30 20.42 -7.31 67.20
CA GLY A 30 21.24 -8.30 66.51
C GLY A 30 20.43 -9.53 66.11
N TYR A 31 20.10 -9.59 64.81
CA TYR A 31 19.56 -10.76 64.15
C TYR A 31 20.50 -11.08 62.99
N GLU A 32 21.66 -11.64 63.33
CA GLU A 32 22.43 -12.43 62.38
C GLU A 32 21.58 -13.64 61.99
N SER A 33 20.89 -13.56 60.85
CA SER A 33 20.58 -14.73 60.02
C SER A 33 20.01 -14.27 58.67
N SER A 34 20.93 -14.20 57.71
CA SER A 34 20.89 -14.46 56.26
C SER A 34 19.61 -14.78 55.47
N ASP A 35 18.39 -14.81 56.02
CA ASP A 35 17.18 -15.25 55.29
C ASP A 35 16.13 -14.15 55.10
N VAL A 36 16.17 -13.07 55.89
CA VAL A 36 15.22 -11.95 55.75
C VAL A 36 15.65 -10.96 54.66
N MET A 37 16.96 -10.79 54.41
CA MET A 37 17.47 -9.98 53.28
C MET A 37 17.31 -10.67 51.92
N VAL A 38 17.28 -12.00 51.87
CA VAL A 38 17.16 -12.77 50.62
C VAL A 38 15.75 -12.64 50.02
N ILE A 39 14.77 -12.21 50.82
CA ILE A 39 13.38 -11.99 50.38
C ILE A 39 13.20 -10.70 49.56
N ASP A 40 14.17 -9.77 49.54
CA ASP A 40 14.03 -8.53 48.75
C ASP A 40 14.51 -8.70 47.30
N GLU A 41 15.58 -9.46 47.05
CA GLU A 41 16.20 -9.52 45.72
C GLU A 41 15.39 -10.35 44.71
N VAL A 42 14.90 -11.52 45.11
CA VAL A 42 14.09 -12.39 44.23
C VAL A 42 12.71 -11.78 43.96
N GLU A 43 12.09 -11.17 44.97
CA GLU A 43 10.80 -10.49 44.82
C GLU A 43 10.94 -9.23 43.93
N MET A 44 12.00 -8.45 44.13
CA MET A 44 12.33 -7.29 43.28
C MET A 44 12.62 -7.69 41.84
N GLN A 45 13.42 -8.74 41.60
CA GLN A 45 13.69 -9.25 40.25
C GLN A 45 12.40 -9.67 39.54
N ARG A 46 11.51 -10.35 40.26
CA ARG A 46 10.21 -10.78 39.72
C ARG A 46 9.31 -9.60 39.40
N HIS A 47 9.29 -8.57 40.25
CA HIS A 47 8.56 -7.34 39.98
C HIS A 47 9.09 -6.63 38.72
N GLN A 48 10.42 -6.51 38.58
CA GLN A 48 11.05 -5.94 37.39
C GLN A 48 10.74 -6.76 36.12
N GLN A 49 10.72 -8.08 36.21
CA GLN A 49 10.34 -8.94 35.08
C GLN A 49 8.88 -8.73 34.66
N LEU A 50 7.96 -8.70 35.62
CA LEU A 50 6.54 -8.42 35.36
C LEU A 50 6.35 -7.04 34.74
N GLU A 51 7.07 -6.03 35.22
CA GLU A 51 7.01 -4.68 34.67
C GLU A 51 7.52 -4.62 33.22
N LYS A 52 8.63 -5.31 32.92
CA LYS A 52 9.15 -5.43 31.54
C LYS A 52 8.12 -6.09 30.62
N LEU A 53 7.52 -7.21 31.05
CA LEU A 53 6.48 -7.91 30.28
C LEU A 53 5.27 -7.02 30.06
N TYR A 54 4.81 -6.31 31.09
CA TYR A 54 3.69 -5.38 30.98
C TYR A 54 3.96 -4.24 29.99
N ARG A 55 5.14 -3.61 30.07
CA ARG A 55 5.56 -2.55 29.13
C ARG A 55 5.61 -3.07 27.69
N ALA A 56 6.17 -4.26 27.47
CA ALA A 56 6.26 -4.89 26.14
C ALA A 56 4.87 -5.24 25.56
N THR A 57 3.98 -5.78 26.38
CA THR A 57 2.59 -6.10 25.97
C THR A 57 1.80 -4.83 25.65
N ARG A 58 1.99 -3.76 26.45
CA ARG A 58 1.38 -2.46 26.19
C ARG A 58 1.88 -1.85 24.88
N ALA A 59 3.19 -1.86 24.64
CA ALA A 59 3.78 -1.35 23.41
C ALA A 59 3.25 -2.10 22.17
N SER A 60 3.18 -3.44 22.24
CA SER A 60 2.60 -4.26 21.16
C SER A 60 1.13 -3.87 20.88
N LYS A 61 0.34 -3.63 21.92
CA LYS A 61 -1.05 -3.19 21.79
C LYS A 61 -1.16 -1.80 21.15
N ASP A 62 -0.33 -0.86 21.55
CA ASP A 62 -0.36 0.50 20.98
C ASP A 62 0.07 0.47 19.50
N PHE A 63 1.10 -0.30 19.15
CA PHE A 63 1.50 -0.49 17.76
C PHE A 63 0.39 -1.10 16.89
N GLN A 64 -0.33 -2.11 17.39
CA GLN A 64 -1.49 -2.63 16.66
C GLN A 64 -2.55 -1.54 16.40
N LYS A 65 -2.72 -0.55 17.29
CA LYS A 65 -3.73 0.51 17.09
C LYS A 65 -3.31 1.38 15.93
N ASP A 66 -2.02 1.65 15.82
CA ASP A 66 -1.46 2.42 14.72
C ASP A 66 -1.61 1.65 13.40
N ILE A 67 -1.42 0.33 13.40
CA ILE A 67 -1.73 -0.51 12.22
C ILE A 67 -3.21 -0.39 11.82
N VAL A 68 -4.13 -0.51 12.79
CA VAL A 68 -5.57 -0.41 12.49
C VAL A 68 -5.94 0.97 11.94
N LYS A 69 -5.45 2.05 12.54
CA LYS A 69 -5.69 3.41 12.03
C LYS A 69 -5.11 3.62 10.62
N ALA A 70 -3.92 3.09 10.36
CA ALA A 70 -3.31 3.16 9.04
C ALA A 70 -4.15 2.40 8.01
N ALA A 71 -4.55 1.16 8.32
CA ALA A 71 -5.41 0.36 7.44
C ALA A 71 -6.78 1.02 7.20
N GLU A 72 -7.41 1.62 8.21
CA GLU A 72 -8.64 2.42 8.04
C GLU A 72 -8.44 3.59 7.09
N THR A 73 -7.31 4.29 7.22
CA THR A 73 -6.96 5.42 6.35
C THR A 73 -6.73 4.94 4.91
N PHE A 74 -5.98 3.85 4.71
CA PHE A 74 -5.76 3.27 3.39
C PHE A 74 -7.06 2.83 2.72
N THR A 75 -7.95 2.17 3.46
CA THR A 75 -9.28 1.80 2.95
C THR A 75 -10.10 3.03 2.56
N ALA A 76 -10.10 4.09 3.38
CA ALA A 76 -10.80 5.33 3.05
C ALA A 76 -10.23 6.02 1.80
N LEU A 77 -8.90 6.05 1.65
CA LEU A 77 -8.24 6.55 0.44
C LEU A 77 -8.57 5.68 -0.77
N GLY A 78 -8.62 4.36 -0.60
CA GLY A 78 -8.99 3.42 -1.65
C GLY A 78 -10.41 3.66 -2.16
N TYR A 79 -11.39 3.93 -1.28
CA TYR A 79 -12.74 4.29 -1.72
C TYR A 79 -12.78 5.58 -2.54
N LYS A 80 -12.03 6.61 -2.13
CA LYS A 80 -11.91 7.86 -2.90
C LYS A 80 -11.23 7.64 -4.25
N HIS A 81 -10.22 6.78 -4.29
CA HIS A 81 -9.56 6.39 -5.55
C HIS A 81 -10.56 5.74 -6.50
N ILE A 82 -11.37 4.79 -6.02
CA ILE A 82 -12.42 4.14 -6.82
C ILE A 82 -13.42 5.18 -7.32
N GLU A 83 -13.97 6.01 -6.44
CA GLU A 83 -14.95 7.05 -6.81
C GLU A 83 -14.41 7.99 -7.91
N THR A 84 -13.19 8.48 -7.75
CA THR A 84 -12.55 9.39 -8.71
C THR A 84 -12.21 8.67 -10.01
N GLY A 85 -11.71 7.43 -9.91
CA GLY A 85 -11.39 6.59 -11.06
C GLY A 85 -12.63 6.31 -11.90
N THR A 86 -13.72 5.86 -11.27
CA THR A 86 -14.97 5.52 -11.97
C THR A 86 -15.50 6.74 -12.72
N LYS A 87 -15.42 7.92 -12.11
CA LYS A 87 -15.83 9.17 -12.78
C LYS A 87 -14.98 9.47 -14.01
N LEU A 88 -13.66 9.31 -13.90
CA LEU A 88 -12.75 9.49 -15.02
C LEU A 88 -12.99 8.45 -16.12
N SER A 89 -13.24 7.19 -15.75
CA SER A 89 -13.63 6.12 -16.66
C SER A 89 -14.86 6.50 -17.48
N GLU A 90 -15.93 6.96 -16.82
CA GLU A 90 -17.16 7.42 -17.48
C GLU A 90 -16.89 8.56 -18.46
N ASP A 91 -16.11 9.57 -18.05
CA ASP A 91 -15.81 10.74 -18.87
C ASP A 91 -14.98 10.35 -20.10
N CYS A 92 -14.02 9.43 -19.94
CA CYS A 92 -13.21 8.87 -21.01
C CYS A 92 -14.06 8.05 -22.00
N CYS A 93 -14.92 7.16 -21.52
CA CYS A 93 -15.84 6.37 -22.36
C CYS A 93 -16.82 7.28 -23.11
N LYS A 94 -17.36 8.30 -22.43
CA LYS A 94 -18.26 9.28 -23.04
C LYS A 94 -17.56 10.05 -24.17
N TYR A 95 -16.36 10.56 -23.92
CA TYR A 95 -15.57 11.25 -24.94
C TYR A 95 -15.32 10.35 -26.16
N GLY A 96 -14.93 9.09 -25.93
CA GLY A 96 -14.73 8.11 -26.99
C GLY A 96 -15.99 7.85 -27.82
N ALA A 97 -17.15 7.72 -27.17
CA ALA A 97 -18.43 7.48 -27.83
C ALA A 97 -18.97 8.70 -28.61
N GLU A 98 -18.66 9.92 -28.17
CA GLU A 98 -19.11 11.16 -28.84
C GLU A 98 -18.23 11.54 -30.04
N ASN A 99 -17.00 11.02 -30.13
CA ASN A 99 -15.99 11.40 -31.11
C ASN A 99 -15.58 10.23 -32.02
N ILE A 100 -16.55 9.48 -32.54
CA ILE A 100 -16.37 8.23 -33.32
C ILE A 100 -15.59 8.44 -34.62
N HIS A 101 -15.49 9.67 -35.14
CA HIS A 101 -14.62 9.98 -36.26
C HIS A 101 -13.20 9.50 -35.96
N ASP A 102 -12.53 8.88 -36.94
CA ASP A 102 -11.30 8.09 -36.78
C ASP A 102 -10.12 8.89 -36.18
N ASN A 103 -10.25 9.17 -34.89
CA ASN A 103 -9.45 10.06 -34.08
C ASN A 103 -8.76 9.21 -33.02
N ILE A 104 -7.43 9.19 -33.08
CA ILE A 104 -6.56 8.42 -32.19
C ILE A 104 -6.88 8.73 -30.72
N LEU A 105 -7.23 9.98 -30.41
CA LEU A 105 -7.56 10.40 -29.06
C LEU A 105 -8.86 9.77 -28.56
N ALA A 106 -9.89 9.66 -29.40
CA ALA A 106 -11.17 9.08 -29.03
C ALA A 106 -11.04 7.58 -28.71
N LYS A 107 -10.28 6.85 -29.54
CA LYS A 107 -9.96 5.43 -29.30
C LYS A 107 -9.12 5.25 -28.04
N ALA A 108 -8.06 6.04 -27.87
CA ALA A 108 -7.22 5.98 -26.67
C ALA A 108 -8.00 6.29 -25.39
N ALA A 109 -8.88 7.30 -25.42
CA ALA A 109 -9.76 7.61 -24.30
C ALA A 109 -10.69 6.43 -23.96
N ALA A 110 -11.32 5.79 -24.95
CA ALA A 110 -12.19 4.63 -24.72
C ALA A 110 -11.44 3.46 -24.08
N VAL A 111 -10.27 3.08 -24.63
CA VAL A 111 -9.44 1.98 -24.11
C VAL A 111 -8.98 2.24 -22.69
N TYR A 112 -8.52 3.47 -22.41
CA TYR A 112 -8.12 3.86 -21.06
C TYR A 112 -9.31 3.81 -20.09
N GLY A 113 -10.45 4.37 -20.50
CA GLY A 113 -11.66 4.41 -19.69
C GLY A 113 -12.16 3.01 -19.32
N ASP A 114 -12.20 2.08 -20.27
CA ASP A 114 -12.59 0.69 -19.99
C ASP A 114 -11.61 -0.01 -19.06
N SER A 115 -10.31 0.27 -19.21
CA SER A 115 -9.27 -0.33 -18.37
C SER A 115 -9.23 0.20 -16.95
N LEU A 116 -9.61 1.47 -16.74
CA LEU A 116 -9.75 2.04 -15.41
C LEU A 116 -10.76 1.28 -14.54
N LYS A 117 -11.84 0.75 -15.14
CA LYS A 117 -12.81 -0.11 -14.42
C LYS A 117 -12.13 -1.33 -13.81
N HIS A 118 -11.16 -1.91 -14.52
CA HIS A 118 -10.38 -3.04 -14.02
C HIS A 118 -9.40 -2.62 -12.91
N VAL A 119 -8.76 -1.45 -13.03
CA VAL A 119 -7.90 -0.90 -11.95
C VAL A 119 -8.69 -0.63 -10.67
N GLU A 120 -9.87 -0.04 -10.79
CA GLU A 120 -10.78 0.23 -9.67
C GLU A 120 -11.24 -1.07 -9.00
N LYS A 121 -11.47 -2.12 -9.80
CA LYS A 121 -11.82 -3.44 -9.29
C LYS A 121 -10.70 -4.03 -8.42
N GLU A 122 -9.46 -3.90 -8.86
CA GLU A 122 -8.29 -4.32 -8.06
C GLU A 122 -8.17 -3.52 -6.76
N GLN A 123 -8.46 -2.21 -6.78
CA GLN A 123 -8.49 -1.38 -5.56
C GLN A 123 -9.61 -1.82 -4.61
N GLU A 124 -10.78 -2.19 -5.13
CA GLU A 124 -11.91 -2.68 -4.34
C GLU A 124 -11.55 -4.00 -3.63
N ASP A 125 -10.91 -4.92 -4.34
CA ASP A 125 -10.54 -6.23 -3.80
C ASP A 125 -9.39 -6.10 -2.80
N TYR A 126 -8.45 -5.17 -3.00
CA TYR A 126 -7.45 -4.81 -1.99
C TYR A 126 -8.09 -4.21 -0.72
N ASN A 127 -9.08 -3.33 -0.85
CA ASN A 127 -9.82 -2.79 0.30
C ASN A 127 -10.53 -3.90 1.10
N LYS A 128 -11.14 -4.88 0.41
CA LYS A 128 -11.76 -6.05 1.07
C LYS A 128 -10.73 -6.89 1.82
N LEU A 129 -9.53 -7.06 1.26
CA LEU A 129 -8.43 -7.75 1.92
C LEU A 129 -7.99 -7.00 3.18
N LEU A 130 -7.75 -5.69 3.10
CA LEU A 130 -7.41 -4.87 4.27
C LEU A 130 -8.46 -4.99 5.37
N TYR A 131 -9.74 -4.98 5.00
CA TYR A 131 -10.82 -5.13 5.97
C TYR A 131 -10.82 -6.51 6.65
N SER A 132 -10.91 -7.58 5.86
CA SER A 132 -11.11 -8.94 6.36
C SER A 132 -9.86 -9.54 6.99
N GLN A 133 -8.67 -9.26 6.44
CA GLN A 133 -7.43 -9.87 6.90
C GLN A 133 -6.73 -9.04 7.97
N ILE A 134 -6.99 -7.73 8.08
CA ILE A 134 -6.27 -6.83 9.01
C ILE A 134 -7.21 -6.20 10.04
N LEU A 135 -8.22 -5.45 9.59
CA LEU A 135 -9.06 -4.66 10.48
C LEU A 135 -9.91 -5.52 11.41
N GLU A 136 -10.63 -6.49 10.86
CA GLU A 136 -11.53 -7.35 11.65
C GLU A 136 -10.77 -8.17 12.72
N PRO A 137 -9.67 -8.87 12.40
CA PRO A 137 -8.93 -9.65 13.40
C PRO A 137 -8.29 -8.79 14.50
N LEU A 138 -7.73 -7.63 14.13
CA LEU A 138 -7.12 -6.73 15.12
C LEU A 138 -8.18 -6.03 15.98
N ARG A 139 -9.36 -5.72 15.43
CA ARG A 139 -10.50 -5.18 16.19
C ARG A 139 -11.05 -6.18 17.22
N ALA A 140 -11.23 -7.43 16.81
CA ALA A 140 -11.69 -8.50 17.71
C ALA A 140 -10.73 -8.69 18.90
N SER A 141 -9.43 -8.55 18.65
CA SER A 141 -8.40 -8.56 19.70
C SER A 141 -8.64 -7.44 20.73
N TYR A 142 -8.90 -6.18 20.35
CA TYR A 142 -9.13 -5.09 21.32
C TYR A 142 -10.31 -5.31 22.26
N GLY A 143 -11.42 -5.85 21.75
CA GLY A 143 -12.63 -6.10 22.52
C GLY A 143 -12.43 -7.15 23.63
N TYR A 144 -11.51 -8.09 23.45
CA TYR A 144 -11.23 -9.16 24.40
C TYR A 144 -10.29 -8.73 25.53
N TRP A 145 -9.31 -7.87 25.24
CA TRP A 145 -8.30 -7.43 26.23
C TRP A 145 -8.78 -6.37 27.23
N GLY A 146 -9.85 -5.63 26.92
CA GLY A 146 -10.40 -4.60 27.81
C GLY A 146 -11.16 -5.16 29.02
N SER A 147 -11.78 -6.33 28.87
CA SER A 147 -12.83 -6.82 29.78
C SER A 147 -12.32 -7.83 30.82
N GLN A 148 -11.31 -8.64 30.50
CA GLN A 148 -10.88 -9.72 31.42
C GLN A 148 -9.65 -9.39 32.28
N MET A 149 -8.67 -8.65 31.77
CA MET A 149 -7.35 -8.62 32.41
C MET A 149 -7.24 -7.65 33.61
N LEU A 150 -8.00 -6.54 33.61
CA LEU A 150 -7.94 -5.55 34.69
C LEU A 150 -8.97 -5.84 35.80
N ALA A 151 -10.19 -6.25 35.44
CA ALA A 151 -11.30 -6.41 36.37
C ALA A 151 -11.16 -7.64 37.28
N ALA A 152 -10.69 -8.78 36.75
CA ALA A 152 -10.51 -10.01 37.53
C ALA A 152 -9.30 -9.93 38.48
N GLU A 153 -8.24 -9.21 38.09
CA GLU A 153 -7.02 -9.10 38.87
C GLU A 153 -7.14 -8.06 40.00
N ILE A 154 -7.82 -6.93 39.76
CA ILE A 154 -8.09 -5.93 40.80
C ILE A 154 -9.07 -6.46 41.85
N SER A 155 -10.10 -7.22 41.43
CA SER A 155 -11.08 -7.82 42.34
C SER A 155 -10.46 -8.90 43.25
N ARG A 156 -9.51 -9.71 42.72
CA ARG A 156 -8.77 -10.71 43.53
C ARG A 156 -7.79 -10.09 44.52
N ARG A 157 -7.32 -8.87 44.27
CA ARG A 157 -6.44 -8.12 45.19
C ARG A 157 -7.22 -7.44 46.31
N GLN A 158 -8.40 -6.90 46.02
CA GLN A 158 -9.26 -6.26 47.04
C GLN A 158 -9.89 -7.27 48.01
N ALA A 159 -10.19 -8.49 47.57
CA ALA A 159 -10.77 -9.53 48.43
C ALA A 159 -9.82 -10.05 49.54
N ARG A 160 -8.49 -9.91 49.37
CA ARG A 160 -7.49 -10.43 50.32
C ARG A 160 -7.00 -9.44 51.37
N VAL A 161 -7.41 -8.16 51.30
CA VAL A 161 -6.87 -7.08 52.14
C VAL A 161 -7.84 -6.64 53.26
N ARG A 162 -9.04 -7.23 53.35
CA ARG A 162 -10.00 -6.93 54.44
C ARG A 162 -9.84 -7.89 55.61
N GLU A 163 -8.85 -7.65 56.48
CA GLU A 163 -8.89 -8.13 57.87
C GLU A 163 -8.46 -7.02 58.84
N SER A 164 -9.23 -6.85 59.90
CA SER A 164 -9.12 -5.80 60.92
C SER A 164 -8.29 -6.32 62.12
N PRO A 165 -7.53 -5.47 62.86
CA PRO A 165 -6.57 -5.95 63.85
C PRO A 165 -7.20 -6.25 65.22
N ILE A 166 -6.69 -7.27 65.92
CA ILE A 166 -7.01 -7.65 67.31
C ILE A 166 -5.69 -7.85 68.09
N PRO A 167 -5.55 -7.43 69.38
CA PRO A 167 -4.28 -7.51 70.13
C PRO A 167 -4.18 -8.67 71.14
N GLU A 168 -3.06 -9.43 71.15
CA GLU A 168 -2.25 -9.93 72.31
C GLU A 168 -1.06 -10.86 71.95
N ASN A 169 0.14 -10.45 72.37
CA ASN A 169 1.40 -11.14 72.74
C ASN A 169 1.85 -12.49 72.10
N VAL A 170 3.08 -12.46 71.54
CA VAL A 170 4.03 -13.54 71.11
C VAL A 170 3.46 -14.73 70.33
N ALA A 171 2.46 -15.46 70.84
CA ALA A 171 1.75 -16.48 70.07
C ALA A 171 1.03 -15.88 68.86
N GLN A 172 0.47 -14.66 69.01
CA GLN A 172 -0.04 -13.92 67.85
C GLN A 172 1.06 -13.42 66.93
N LEU A 173 2.26 -13.12 67.44
CA LEU A 173 3.39 -12.73 66.59
C LEU A 173 3.82 -13.92 65.73
N HIS A 174 3.99 -15.11 66.31
CA HIS A 174 4.30 -16.32 65.55
C HIS A 174 3.17 -16.73 64.59
N ALA A 175 1.91 -16.58 64.99
CA ALA A 175 0.78 -16.81 64.09
C ALA A 175 0.74 -15.79 62.95
N ALA A 176 1.04 -14.51 63.22
CA ALA A 176 1.13 -13.46 62.21
C ALA A 176 2.36 -13.64 61.29
N GLU A 177 3.49 -14.10 61.82
CA GLU A 177 4.70 -14.45 61.06
C GLU A 177 4.44 -15.63 60.14
N ALA A 178 3.81 -16.69 60.63
CA ALA A 178 3.42 -17.85 59.81
C ALA A 178 2.44 -17.43 58.70
N LYS A 179 1.43 -16.61 59.03
CA LYS A 179 0.48 -16.07 58.05
C LYS A 179 1.16 -15.16 57.03
N MET A 180 2.14 -14.36 57.44
CA MET A 180 2.94 -13.52 56.54
C MET A 180 3.82 -14.35 55.61
N GLN A 181 4.44 -15.42 56.10
CA GLN A 181 5.21 -16.36 55.29
C GLN A 181 4.32 -17.07 54.27
N GLU A 182 3.12 -17.50 54.67
CA GLU A 182 2.12 -18.08 53.77
C GLU A 182 1.69 -17.09 52.69
N LEU A 183 1.39 -15.84 53.06
CA LEU A 183 1.03 -14.78 52.11
C LEU A 183 2.17 -14.47 51.13
N ARG A 184 3.43 -14.47 51.58
CA ARG A 184 4.61 -14.32 50.71
C ARG A 184 4.75 -15.48 49.73
N ALA A 185 4.61 -16.72 50.19
CA ALA A 185 4.65 -17.90 49.33
C ALA A 185 3.52 -17.85 48.27
N ASN A 186 2.30 -17.52 48.69
CA ASN A 186 1.16 -17.33 47.80
C ASN A 186 1.41 -16.21 46.77
N MET A 187 1.96 -15.07 47.20
CA MET A 187 2.35 -13.99 46.30
C MET A 187 3.42 -14.43 45.30
N ALA A 188 4.41 -15.23 45.73
CA ALA A 188 5.48 -15.75 44.89
C ALA A 188 4.95 -16.68 43.78
N VAL A 189 3.98 -17.55 44.10
CA VAL A 189 3.30 -18.40 43.11
C VAL A 189 2.50 -17.53 42.13
N LEU A 190 1.65 -16.64 42.63
CA LEU A 190 0.75 -15.84 41.79
C LEU A 190 1.47 -14.96 40.76
N GLY A 191 2.55 -14.29 41.16
CA GLY A 191 3.30 -13.48 40.19
C GLY A 191 4.15 -14.32 39.21
N LYS A 192 4.50 -15.58 39.54
CA LYS A 192 5.08 -16.51 38.55
C LYS A 192 4.03 -16.92 37.52
N GLU A 193 2.82 -17.23 37.98
CA GLU A 193 1.66 -17.49 37.11
C GLU A 193 1.33 -16.27 36.25
N ALA A 194 1.29 -15.07 36.84
CA ALA A 194 1.03 -13.83 36.12
C ALA A 194 2.12 -13.52 35.08
N ALA A 195 3.40 -13.76 35.39
CA ALA A 195 4.49 -13.57 34.44
C ALA A 195 4.37 -14.55 33.27
N THR A 196 4.05 -15.82 33.54
CA THR A 196 3.85 -16.85 32.52
C THR A 196 2.67 -16.50 31.62
N ALA A 197 1.53 -16.08 32.22
CA ALA A 197 0.35 -15.67 31.48
C ALA A 197 0.62 -14.43 30.62
N LEU A 198 1.27 -13.39 31.16
CA LEU A 198 1.63 -12.18 30.40
C LEU A 198 2.60 -12.47 29.26
N ALA A 199 3.57 -13.36 29.47
CA ALA A 199 4.49 -13.78 28.42
C ALA A 199 3.77 -14.55 27.29
N ALA A 200 2.87 -15.48 27.65
CA ALA A 200 2.07 -16.22 26.68
C ALA A 200 1.15 -15.29 25.88
N VAL A 201 0.45 -14.37 26.56
CA VAL A 201 -0.37 -13.32 25.95
C VAL A 201 0.45 -12.45 25.01
N GLY A 202 1.60 -11.94 25.47
CA GLY A 202 2.47 -11.08 24.67
C GLY A 202 2.99 -11.78 23.41
N SER A 203 3.42 -13.04 23.53
CA SER A 203 3.90 -13.86 22.41
C SER A 203 2.79 -14.11 21.38
N GLN A 204 1.60 -14.50 21.84
CA GLN A 204 0.45 -14.70 20.95
C GLN A 204 0.06 -13.39 20.25
N GLN A 205 0.09 -12.28 20.97
CA GLN A 205 -0.21 -10.96 20.40
C GLN A 205 0.77 -10.58 19.30
N GLN A 206 2.07 -10.74 19.56
CA GLN A 206 3.13 -10.46 18.59
C GLN A 206 2.99 -11.35 17.35
N LYS A 207 2.72 -12.65 17.53
CA LYS A 207 2.51 -13.58 16.43
C LYS A 207 1.34 -13.17 15.55
N VAL A 208 0.21 -12.82 16.14
CA VAL A 208 -0.96 -12.34 15.38
C VAL A 208 -0.60 -11.04 14.65
N THR A 209 -0.03 -10.05 15.33
CA THR A 209 0.38 -8.78 14.68
C THR A 209 1.31 -9.02 13.50
N PHE A 210 2.31 -9.88 13.66
CA PHE A 210 3.26 -10.22 12.62
C PHE A 210 2.57 -10.86 11.41
N GLN A 211 1.68 -11.83 11.64
CA GLN A 211 0.90 -12.45 10.56
C GLN A 211 0.05 -11.42 9.81
N ARG A 212 -0.55 -10.44 10.50
CA ARG A 212 -1.30 -9.37 9.85
C ARG A 212 -0.41 -8.47 9.00
N LEU A 213 0.77 -8.11 9.49
CA LEU A 213 1.74 -7.34 8.69
C LEU A 213 2.15 -8.08 7.42
N VAL A 214 2.39 -9.40 7.51
CA VAL A 214 2.69 -10.22 6.33
C VAL A 214 1.53 -10.15 5.33
N SER A 215 0.29 -10.38 5.75
CA SER A 215 -0.88 -10.30 4.87
C SER A 215 -1.06 -8.91 4.24
N MET A 216 -0.73 -7.85 4.97
CA MET A 216 -0.78 -6.47 4.45
C MET A 216 0.23 -6.26 3.32
N VAL A 217 1.49 -6.70 3.52
CA VAL A 217 2.57 -6.61 2.52
C VAL A 217 2.25 -7.45 1.30
N GLU A 218 1.76 -8.68 1.49
CA GLU A 218 1.39 -9.57 0.38
C GLU A 218 0.22 -9.02 -0.44
N GLY A 219 -0.79 -8.47 0.24
CA GLY A 219 -1.93 -7.82 -0.38
C GLY A 219 -1.51 -6.60 -1.21
N GLU A 220 -0.69 -5.72 -0.64
CA GLU A 220 -0.20 -4.50 -1.29
C GLU A 220 0.65 -4.84 -2.52
N ARG A 221 1.60 -5.78 -2.39
CA ARG A 221 2.40 -6.27 -3.51
C ARG A 221 1.53 -6.80 -4.64
N THR A 222 0.53 -7.63 -4.30
CA THR A 222 -0.35 -8.24 -5.28
C THR A 222 -1.19 -7.19 -6.02
N TYR A 223 -1.74 -6.23 -5.29
CA TYR A 223 -2.48 -5.10 -5.86
C TYR A 223 -1.63 -4.33 -6.89
N HIS A 224 -0.42 -3.90 -6.51
CA HIS A 224 0.45 -3.14 -7.41
C HIS A 224 0.87 -3.92 -8.65
N LEU A 225 1.14 -5.23 -8.52
CA LEU A 225 1.47 -6.08 -9.67
C LEU A 225 0.31 -6.19 -10.65
N ARG A 226 -0.93 -6.34 -10.16
CA ARG A 226 -2.13 -6.44 -11.01
C ARG A 226 -2.43 -5.12 -11.72
N VAL A 227 -2.34 -4.01 -10.99
CA VAL A 227 -2.50 -2.66 -11.60
C VAL A 227 -1.45 -2.42 -12.67
N ALA A 228 -0.18 -2.77 -12.40
CA ALA A 228 0.89 -2.63 -13.39
C ALA A 228 0.66 -3.49 -14.64
N ALA A 229 0.13 -4.71 -14.48
CA ALA A 229 -0.22 -5.57 -15.61
C ALA A 229 -1.32 -4.96 -16.48
N ILE A 230 -2.41 -4.48 -15.87
CA ILE A 230 -3.52 -3.81 -16.59
C ILE A 230 -2.99 -2.60 -17.36
N LEU A 231 -2.23 -1.72 -16.70
CA LEU A 231 -1.71 -0.51 -17.34
C LEU A 231 -0.70 -0.82 -18.45
N GLY A 232 0.08 -1.90 -18.32
CA GLY A 232 0.99 -2.35 -19.37
C GLY A 232 0.27 -2.83 -20.63
N GLU A 233 -0.87 -3.52 -20.48
CA GLU A 233 -1.71 -3.93 -21.62
C GLU A 233 -2.30 -2.71 -22.35
N VAL A 234 -2.80 -1.73 -21.59
CA VAL A 234 -3.33 -0.47 -22.14
C VAL A 234 -2.27 0.30 -22.93
N GLU A 235 -1.07 0.43 -22.36
CA GLU A 235 0.04 1.11 -23.02
C GLU A 235 0.38 0.42 -24.35
N ALA A 236 0.47 -0.91 -24.36
CA ALA A 236 0.76 -1.69 -25.56
C ALA A 236 -0.32 -1.50 -26.65
N GLU A 237 -1.60 -1.47 -26.26
CA GLU A 237 -2.71 -1.24 -27.19
C GLU A 237 -2.67 0.16 -27.78
N MET A 238 -2.45 1.19 -26.96
CA MET A 238 -2.34 2.58 -27.40
C MET A 238 -1.17 2.80 -28.36
N VAL A 239 -0.01 2.19 -28.09
CA VAL A 239 1.16 2.26 -28.96
C VAL A 239 0.87 1.59 -30.30
N SER A 240 0.19 0.44 -30.30
CA SER A 240 -0.19 -0.28 -31.52
C SER A 240 -1.17 0.52 -32.38
N GLU A 241 -2.16 1.19 -31.77
CA GLU A 241 -3.11 2.06 -32.50
C GLU A 241 -2.40 3.25 -33.15
N LYS A 242 -1.45 3.86 -32.44
CA LYS A 242 -0.63 4.96 -32.97
C LYS A 242 0.18 4.51 -34.20
N GLN A 243 0.88 3.38 -34.11
CA GLN A 243 1.69 2.84 -35.21
C GLN A 243 0.84 2.51 -36.44
N ARG A 244 -0.35 1.93 -36.26
CA ARG A 244 -1.26 1.62 -37.37
C ARG A 244 -1.69 2.87 -38.13
N LYS A 245 -1.97 3.96 -37.42
CA LYS A 245 -2.38 5.24 -37.98
C LYS A 245 -1.25 5.98 -38.70
N GLU A 246 -0.04 5.94 -38.16
CA GLU A 246 1.16 6.48 -38.84
C GLU A 246 1.47 5.71 -40.13
N SER A 247 1.13 4.42 -40.19
CA SER A 247 1.37 3.56 -41.36
C SER A 247 0.25 3.58 -42.40
N ALA A 248 -0.92 4.18 -42.11
CA ALA A 248 -2.07 4.15 -43.01
C ALA A 248 -2.01 5.26 -44.09
N PRO A 249 -2.38 4.97 -45.36
CA PRO A 249 -2.52 6.00 -46.39
C PRO A 249 -3.61 7.03 -46.01
N PRO A 250 -3.45 8.31 -46.39
CA PRO A 250 -4.42 9.34 -46.09
C PRO A 250 -5.74 9.08 -46.84
N VAL A 251 -6.84 8.88 -46.09
CA VAL A 251 -8.20 8.83 -46.64
C VAL A 251 -8.74 10.25 -46.76
N PHE A 252 -8.94 10.77 -47.97
CA PHE A 252 -9.57 12.08 -48.17
C PHE A 252 -11.10 12.00 -48.11
N LEU A 253 -11.69 12.81 -47.23
CA LEU A 253 -12.99 13.43 -47.44
C LEU A 253 -12.80 14.54 -48.49
N LEU A 254 -13.67 14.62 -49.49
CA LEU A 254 -13.60 15.65 -50.53
C LEU A 254 -13.74 17.04 -49.91
N GLU A 255 -12.62 17.73 -49.69
CA GLU A 255 -12.59 19.18 -49.55
C GLU A 255 -11.90 19.77 -50.78
N ASN A 256 -12.74 20.39 -51.63
CA ASN A 256 -12.33 21.15 -52.80
C ASN A 256 -11.53 22.38 -52.35
N ASN A 257 -10.21 22.28 -52.31
CA ASN A 257 -9.34 23.45 -52.30
C ASN A 257 -8.31 23.36 -53.44
N SER A 258 -8.51 24.25 -54.41
CA SER A 258 -7.67 24.48 -55.58
C SER A 258 -6.33 25.13 -55.16
N GLU A 259 -5.43 24.35 -54.57
CA GLU A 259 -4.02 24.71 -54.49
C GLU A 259 -3.29 24.20 -55.74
N LYS A 260 -2.61 25.10 -56.45
CA LYS A 260 -1.78 24.80 -57.61
C LYS A 260 -0.74 23.74 -57.23
N THR A 261 -1.04 22.49 -57.55
CA THR A 261 -0.19 21.33 -57.27
C THR A 261 0.97 21.34 -58.26
N ALA A 262 2.18 21.55 -57.76
CA ALA A 262 3.40 21.45 -58.53
C ALA A 262 3.72 19.96 -58.74
N TYR A 263 3.31 19.41 -59.87
CA TYR A 263 3.66 18.05 -60.27
C TYR A 263 5.18 17.89 -60.42
N PHE A 264 5.73 16.75 -59.98
CA PHE A 264 7.13 16.41 -60.25
C PHE A 264 7.29 14.93 -60.55
N LEU A 265 8.33 14.59 -61.30
CA LEU A 265 8.69 13.21 -61.61
C LEU A 265 9.54 12.62 -60.49
N ALA A 266 9.24 11.41 -60.07
CA ALA A 266 10.07 10.62 -59.17
C ALA A 266 10.29 9.21 -59.72
N GLU A 267 11.36 8.56 -59.30
CA GLU A 267 11.67 7.16 -59.61
C GLU A 267 11.54 6.34 -58.34
N ALA A 268 10.88 5.18 -58.42
CA ALA A 268 10.76 4.25 -57.31
C ALA A 268 12.12 3.62 -56.97
N VAL A 269 12.56 3.81 -55.73
CA VAL A 269 13.81 3.24 -55.19
C VAL A 269 13.56 1.99 -54.34
N HIS A 270 12.29 1.72 -54.00
CA HIS A 270 11.84 0.53 -53.29
C HIS A 270 10.59 -0.05 -53.94
N ASN A 271 10.43 -1.37 -53.87
CA ASN A 271 9.17 -2.01 -54.26
C ASN A 271 8.09 -1.68 -53.22
N PHE A 272 6.86 -1.49 -53.68
CA PHE A 272 5.68 -1.32 -52.86
C PHE A 272 4.53 -2.07 -53.51
N ASP A 273 3.97 -3.04 -52.81
CA ASP A 273 2.79 -3.78 -53.26
C ASP A 273 1.55 -3.15 -52.62
N ALA A 274 0.60 -2.69 -53.45
CA ALA A 274 -0.62 -2.07 -52.97
C ALA A 274 -1.50 -3.09 -52.23
N GLU A 275 -1.94 -2.75 -51.03
CA GLU A 275 -2.86 -3.58 -50.23
C GLU A 275 -4.33 -3.15 -50.41
N SER A 276 -4.57 -2.01 -51.05
CA SER A 276 -5.91 -1.48 -51.31
C SER A 276 -6.02 -0.84 -52.70
N GLU A 277 -7.24 -0.72 -53.23
CA GLU A 277 -7.53 -0.06 -54.51
C GLU A 277 -7.15 1.44 -54.52
N LYS A 278 -6.84 2.01 -53.34
CA LYS A 278 -6.40 3.41 -53.20
C LYS A 278 -4.88 3.56 -53.25
N GLU A 279 -4.15 2.46 -53.19
CA GLU A 279 -2.69 2.41 -53.22
C GLU A 279 -2.18 2.10 -54.62
N LEU A 280 -1.00 2.62 -54.95
CA LEU A 280 -0.35 2.40 -56.24
C LEU A 280 0.84 1.48 -56.05
N SER A 281 0.80 0.30 -56.66
CA SER A 281 1.96 -0.61 -56.63
C SER A 281 3.11 -0.01 -57.44
N LEU A 282 4.32 -0.07 -56.88
CA LEU A 282 5.54 0.45 -57.52
C LEU A 282 6.61 -0.64 -57.53
N ALA A 283 7.24 -0.86 -58.68
CA ALA A 283 8.47 -1.63 -58.77
C ALA A 283 9.68 -0.69 -58.83
N VAL A 284 10.83 -1.10 -58.27
CA VAL A 284 12.08 -0.33 -58.37
C VAL A 284 12.38 0.00 -59.84
N GLY A 285 12.65 1.28 -60.11
CA GLY A 285 12.87 1.82 -61.46
C GLY A 285 11.62 2.37 -62.14
N ASP A 286 10.43 2.19 -61.56
CA ASP A 286 9.20 2.79 -62.08
C ASP A 286 9.24 4.32 -61.94
N TYR A 287 8.80 5.01 -62.98
CA TYR A 287 8.64 6.46 -62.96
C TYR A 287 7.21 6.83 -62.59
N VAL A 288 7.07 7.65 -61.55
CA VAL A 288 5.78 8.12 -61.03
C VAL A 288 5.69 9.63 -61.13
N VAL A 289 4.55 10.13 -61.63
CA VAL A 289 4.23 11.55 -61.60
C VAL A 289 3.58 11.86 -60.27
N VAL A 290 4.34 12.46 -59.35
CA VAL A 290 3.83 12.84 -58.02
C VAL A 290 2.96 14.09 -58.17
N ARG A 291 1.71 13.99 -57.75
CA ARG A 291 0.72 15.08 -57.79
C ARG A 291 0.60 15.80 -56.46
N LYS A 292 0.76 15.05 -55.36
CA LYS A 292 0.55 15.55 -54.00
C LYS A 292 1.47 14.82 -53.04
N VAL A 293 2.05 15.57 -52.09
CA VAL A 293 2.82 15.02 -50.97
C VAL A 293 2.07 15.39 -49.70
N SER A 294 1.62 14.37 -48.96
CA SER A 294 0.95 14.52 -47.67
C SER A 294 1.98 14.71 -46.55
N PRO A 295 1.71 15.55 -45.53
CA PRO A 295 2.53 15.62 -44.32
C PRO A 295 2.64 14.30 -43.56
N SER A 296 1.74 13.34 -43.81
CA SER A 296 1.75 11.99 -43.20
C SER A 296 2.83 11.06 -43.76
N GLY A 297 3.70 11.52 -44.66
CA GLY A 297 4.75 10.69 -45.27
C GLY A 297 4.30 9.88 -46.49
N TRP A 298 3.08 10.12 -46.99
CA TRP A 298 2.53 9.50 -48.19
C TRP A 298 2.49 10.47 -49.37
N SER A 299 2.64 9.95 -50.58
CA SER A 299 2.53 10.70 -51.83
C SER A 299 1.47 10.07 -52.74
N GLU A 300 0.73 10.90 -53.44
CA GLU A 300 -0.21 10.49 -54.49
C GLU A 300 0.43 10.73 -55.84
N GLY A 301 0.36 9.74 -56.73
CA GLY A 301 0.93 9.86 -58.06
C GLY A 301 0.21 9.05 -59.13
N GLU A 302 0.77 9.06 -60.32
CA GLU A 302 0.37 8.19 -61.43
C GLU A 302 1.58 7.42 -61.94
N CYS A 303 1.42 6.10 -62.09
CA CYS A 303 2.37 5.25 -62.76
C CYS A 303 1.61 4.25 -63.64
N LYS A 304 2.06 4.02 -64.88
CA LYS A 304 1.47 3.04 -65.81
C LYS A 304 -0.06 3.19 -66.03
N GLY A 305 -0.58 4.41 -65.90
CA GLY A 305 -2.02 4.69 -66.06
C GLY A 305 -2.87 4.41 -64.82
N GLU A 306 -2.25 3.97 -63.72
CA GLU A 306 -2.90 3.78 -62.42
C GLU A 306 -2.55 4.92 -61.47
N ALA A 307 -3.54 5.35 -60.70
CA ALA A 307 -3.41 6.44 -59.73
C ALA A 307 -3.64 5.89 -58.32
N GLY A 308 -2.77 6.29 -57.39
CA GLY A 308 -2.90 5.85 -56.01
C GLY A 308 -1.82 6.41 -55.12
N TRP A 309 -1.90 6.00 -53.85
CA TRP A 309 -1.00 6.41 -52.79
C TRP A 309 0.15 5.42 -52.63
N PHE A 310 1.33 5.96 -52.33
CA PHE A 310 2.52 5.19 -51.97
C PHE A 310 3.35 5.97 -50.93
N PRO A 311 4.22 5.30 -50.15
CA PRO A 311 5.08 5.99 -49.19
C PRO A 311 6.05 6.95 -49.90
N SER A 312 6.11 8.21 -49.47
CA SER A 312 7.00 9.23 -50.06
C SER A 312 8.47 8.83 -50.01
N ALA A 313 8.86 8.04 -49.00
CA ALA A 313 10.23 7.56 -48.83
C ALA A 313 10.64 6.50 -49.87
N PHE A 314 9.68 5.95 -50.64
CA PHE A 314 9.93 4.87 -51.60
C PHE A 314 10.25 5.39 -53.00
N VAL A 315 10.22 6.72 -53.19
CA VAL A 315 10.52 7.36 -54.47
C VAL A 315 11.53 8.49 -54.29
N GLU A 316 12.37 8.72 -55.29
CA GLU A 316 13.34 9.81 -55.30
C GLU A 316 13.02 10.80 -56.43
N LYS A 317 12.99 12.09 -56.12
CA LYS A 317 12.68 13.15 -57.10
C LYS A 317 13.73 13.19 -58.20
N ARG A 318 13.30 13.07 -59.46
CA ARG A 318 14.17 13.18 -60.65
C ARG A 318 13.96 14.52 -61.34
N LEU A 319 15.07 15.20 -61.65
CA LEU A 319 15.06 16.52 -62.30
C LEU A 319 15.05 16.46 -63.85
N ARG A 320 15.24 15.27 -64.45
CA ARG A 320 15.24 15.04 -65.91
C ARG A 320 14.73 13.64 -66.25
N LEU A 321 13.91 13.53 -67.29
CA LEU A 321 13.59 12.26 -67.94
C LEU A 321 14.89 11.69 -68.54
N PRO A 322 15.21 10.39 -68.36
CA PRO A 322 16.27 9.76 -69.14
C PRO A 322 15.94 9.93 -70.62
N THR A 323 16.88 10.53 -71.35
CA THR A 323 16.83 10.60 -72.80
C THR A 323 17.04 9.18 -73.31
N ASP A 324 16.08 8.70 -74.09
CA ASP A 324 16.10 7.42 -74.77
C ASP A 324 17.48 7.10 -75.35
N GLY A 325 18.03 5.97 -74.91
CA GLY A 325 19.33 5.46 -75.31
C GLY A 325 19.18 4.17 -76.09
N MET A 326 18.30 4.10 -77.10
CA MET A 326 18.33 3.03 -78.09
C MET A 326 18.18 3.57 -79.52
N VAL A 327 19.26 4.14 -80.05
CA VAL A 327 19.57 4.07 -81.49
C VAL A 327 21.07 3.78 -81.68
N ALA A 328 21.37 2.56 -82.15
CA ALA A 328 22.47 2.17 -83.06
C ALA A 328 22.54 0.61 -83.05
N GLU A 329 21.79 -0.07 -83.90
CA GLU A 329 22.17 -0.52 -85.27
C GLU A 329 23.15 -1.72 -85.34
N VAL A 330 22.61 -2.80 -85.93
CA VAL A 330 23.16 -3.68 -86.98
C VAL A 330 24.12 -4.82 -86.57
N TYR A 331 23.65 -6.05 -86.77
CA TYR A 331 24.05 -6.92 -87.91
C TYR A 331 22.85 -7.69 -88.43
#